data_AF-A0A1B8X227-F1
#
_entry.id   AF-A0A1B8X227-F1
#
_cell.length_a   1.000
_cell.length_b   1.000
_cell.length_c   1.000
_cell.angle_alpha   90.00
_cell.angle_beta   90.00
_cell.angle_gamma   90.00
#
_symmetry.space_group_name_H-M   'P 1'
#
loop_
_entity.id
_entity.type
_entity.pdbx_description
1 polymer ?
#
loop_
_entity_poly.entity_id
_entity_poly.type
_entity_poly.pdbx_seq_one_letter_code
_entity_poly.pdbx_strand_id
1 'polypeptide(L)'
;MILKNHLLYKINENVDFSFINETCEKLYCSNKGRPVTNTPEMMLRSAVVQYLFRINTFLEEAKRYSKSRDFKRDMKMRAHIEPKQGEMKRFHGLKRAKFWGKEKMNIQAMLTGIAVNLKRFIKMSGDIC
;
A
#
# COMPACT_ATOMS: atom_id res chain seq x y z
N MET A 1 16.09 -3.49 14.09
CA MET A 1 17.43 -3.07 13.64
C MET A 1 18.09 -4.25 12.95
N ILE A 2 18.80 -4.02 11.83
CA ILE A 2 19.53 -5.05 11.08
C ILE A 2 20.94 -5.17 11.65
N LEU A 3 21.49 -6.38 11.77
CA LEU A 3 22.84 -6.62 12.28
C LEU A 3 23.92 -6.11 11.30
N LYS A 4 25.04 -5.60 11.81
CA LYS A 4 26.13 -5.04 10.98
C LYS A 4 26.77 -6.04 10.01
N ASN A 5 26.70 -7.33 10.34
CA ASN A 5 27.21 -8.41 9.49
C ASN A 5 26.27 -8.75 8.31
N HIS A 6 25.03 -8.25 8.32
CA HIS A 6 24.05 -8.54 7.30
C HIS A 6 24.43 -7.91 5.95
N LEU A 7 24.18 -8.62 4.85
CA LEU A 7 24.57 -8.20 3.50
C LEU A 7 24.08 -6.79 3.14
N LEU A 8 22.81 -6.47 3.42
CA LEU A 8 22.26 -5.14 3.14
C LEU A 8 22.95 -4.01 3.92
N TYR A 9 23.41 -4.29 5.14
CA TYR A 9 24.15 -3.30 5.93
C TYR A 9 25.49 -3.01 5.27
N LYS A 10 26.21 -4.06 4.85
CA LYS A 10 27.48 -3.92 4.12
C LYS A 10 27.31 -3.17 2.80
N ILE A 11 26.28 -3.48 2.02
CA ILE A 11 25.99 -2.78 0.76
C ILE A 11 25.74 -1.29 1.02
N ASN A 12 24.93 -0.95 2.02
CA ASN A 12 24.63 0.44 2.34
C ASN A 12 25.86 1.24 2.79
N GLU A 13 26.81 0.61 3.49
CA GLU A 13 28.05 1.25 3.92
C GLU A 13 29.07 1.42 2.79
N ASN A 14 29.08 0.53 1.81
CA ASN A 14 30.14 0.46 0.79
C ASN A 14 29.73 0.99 -0.59
N VAL A 15 28.44 1.24 -0.81
CA VAL A 15 27.91 1.69 -2.10
C VAL A 15 27.16 2.99 -1.91
N ASP A 16 27.68 4.06 -2.50
CA ASP A 16 26.94 5.31 -2.65
C ASP A 16 26.01 5.20 -3.86
N PHE A 17 24.70 5.29 -3.63
CA PHE A 17 23.68 5.26 -4.67
C PHE A 17 23.19 6.67 -5.08
N SER A 18 23.75 7.72 -4.49
CA SER A 18 23.35 9.12 -4.75
C SER A 18 23.48 9.51 -6.23
N PHE A 19 24.48 8.95 -6.93
CA PHE A 19 24.74 9.19 -8.36
C PHE A 19 23.53 8.91 -9.27
N ILE A 20 22.60 8.07 -8.82
CA ILE A 20 21.40 7.72 -9.58
C ILE A 20 20.46 8.91 -9.68
N ASN A 21 20.36 9.70 -8.62
CA ASN A 21 19.52 10.89 -8.61
C ASN A 21 20.04 11.91 -9.64
N GLU A 22 21.37 12.10 -9.71
CA GLU A 22 22.01 12.98 -10.70
C GLU A 22 21.78 12.46 -12.12
N THR A 23 22.01 11.17 -12.36
CA THR A 23 21.85 10.55 -13.68
C THR A 23 20.42 10.67 -14.20
N CYS A 24 19.44 10.53 -13.30
CA CYS A 24 18.03 10.58 -13.64
C CYS A 24 17.43 11.99 -13.64
N GLU A 25 18.14 13.02 -13.18
CA GLU A 25 17.59 14.37 -12.95
C GLU A 25 16.82 14.90 -14.17
N LYS A 26 17.40 14.76 -15.37
CA LYS A 26 16.82 15.24 -16.64
C LYS A 26 15.50 14.56 -17.02
N LEU A 27 15.19 13.39 -16.46
CA LEU A 27 13.95 12.65 -16.72
C LEU A 27 12.79 13.12 -15.84
N TYR A 28 13.06 13.88 -14.78
CA TYR A 28 12.06 14.35 -13.82
C TYR A 28 11.84 15.85 -13.94
N CYS A 29 10.61 16.29 -13.69
CA CYS A 29 10.26 17.71 -13.67
C CYS A 29 10.40 18.25 -12.24
N SER A 30 11.18 19.30 -12.06
CA SER A 30 11.41 19.95 -10.75
C SER A 30 10.13 20.56 -10.15
N ASN A 31 9.23 21.05 -11.00
CA ASN A 31 8.12 21.92 -10.58
C ASN A 31 6.72 21.35 -10.87
N LYS A 32 6.63 20.12 -11.40
CA LYS A 32 5.34 19.47 -11.70
C LYS A 32 5.23 18.12 -11.02
N GLY A 33 4.21 17.96 -10.19
CA GLY A 33 3.85 16.69 -9.59
C GLY A 33 3.87 16.71 -8.06
N ARG A 34 3.70 15.53 -7.48
CA ARG A 34 3.79 15.34 -6.03
C ARG A 34 5.25 15.47 -5.61
N PRO A 35 5.57 16.11 -4.46
CA PRO A 35 6.94 16.16 -3.95
C PRO A 35 7.56 14.76 -3.94
N VAL A 36 8.75 14.65 -4.52
CA VAL A 36 9.45 13.38 -4.74
C VAL A 36 9.84 12.80 -3.39
N THR A 37 9.05 11.82 -2.95
CA THR A 37 9.31 11.02 -1.74
C THR A 37 9.97 9.69 -2.09
N ASN A 38 9.86 9.26 -3.35
CA ASN A 38 10.49 8.06 -3.90
C ASN A 38 11.51 8.50 -4.95
N THR A 39 12.75 8.75 -4.54
CA THR A 39 13.82 9.14 -5.46
C THR A 39 14.22 7.97 -6.37
N PRO A 40 14.82 8.23 -7.54
CA PRO A 40 15.41 7.20 -8.39
C PRO A 40 16.34 6.26 -7.62
N GLU A 41 17.15 6.80 -6.70
CA GLU A 41 17.95 6.03 -5.76
C GLU A 41 17.12 5.05 -4.92
N MET A 42 16.04 5.51 -4.29
CA MET A 42 15.17 4.64 -3.49
C MET A 42 14.55 3.52 -4.33
N MET A 43 14.19 3.81 -5.59
CA MET A 43 13.67 2.81 -6.51
C MET A 43 14.72 1.74 -6.83
N LEU A 44 15.97 2.12 -7.10
CA LEU A 44 17.03 1.14 -7.33
C LEU A 44 17.32 0.32 -6.05
N ARG A 45 17.43 0.97 -4.89
CA ARG A 45 17.64 0.27 -3.61
C ARG A 45 16.55 -0.80 -3.39
N SER A 46 15.30 -0.46 -3.70
CA SER A 46 14.19 -1.42 -3.66
C SER A 46 14.38 -2.58 -4.65
N ALA A 47 14.81 -2.31 -5.89
CA ALA A 47 15.07 -3.34 -6.89
C ALA A 47 16.22 -4.28 -6.50
N VAL A 48 17.28 -3.75 -5.88
CA VAL A 48 18.41 -4.54 -5.36
C VAL A 48 17.92 -5.49 -4.27
N VAL A 49 17.12 -5.01 -3.31
CA VAL A 49 16.51 -5.88 -2.28
C VAL A 49 15.64 -6.96 -2.92
N GLN A 50 14.80 -6.61 -3.90
CA GLN A 50 13.95 -7.58 -4.60
C GLN A 50 14.76 -8.67 -5.29
N TYR A 51 15.87 -8.30 -5.92
CA TYR A 51 16.79 -9.22 -6.58
C TYR A 51 17.49 -10.15 -5.58
N LEU A 52 18.10 -9.59 -4.53
CA LEU A 52 18.87 -10.35 -3.53
C LEU A 52 18.01 -11.36 -2.77
N PHE A 53 16.76 -11.01 -2.46
CA PHE A 53 15.87 -11.85 -1.66
C PHE A 53 14.86 -12.65 -2.49
N ARG A 54 15.01 -12.70 -3.82
CA ARG A 54 14.10 -13.43 -4.73
C ARG A 54 12.62 -13.09 -4.54
N ILE A 55 12.31 -11.87 -4.11
CA ILE A 55 10.93 -11.34 -3.98
C ILE A 55 10.23 -11.31 -5.35
N ASN A 56 11.01 -11.34 -6.43
CA ASN A 56 10.54 -11.42 -7.81
C ASN A 56 9.52 -12.54 -8.07
N THR A 57 9.57 -13.66 -7.34
CA THR A 57 8.62 -14.79 -7.51
C THR A 57 7.17 -14.36 -7.26
N PHE A 58 6.90 -13.71 -6.12
CA PHE A 58 5.57 -13.18 -5.78
C PHE A 58 5.13 -12.07 -6.73
N LEU A 59 6.07 -11.25 -7.20
CA LEU A 59 5.76 -10.18 -8.15
C LEU A 59 5.41 -10.72 -9.53
N GLU A 60 6.08 -11.76 -10.00
CA GLU A 60 5.76 -12.43 -11.25
C GLU A 60 4.39 -13.12 -11.17
N GLU A 61 4.06 -13.75 -10.05
CA GLU A 61 2.73 -14.31 -9.79
C GLU A 61 1.65 -13.22 -9.80
N ALA A 62 1.88 -12.10 -9.10
CA ALA A 62 0.97 -10.96 -9.09
C ALA A 62 0.78 -10.35 -10.48
N LYS A 63 1.85 -10.24 -11.29
CA LYS A 63 1.79 -9.78 -12.69
C LYS A 63 0.98 -10.74 -13.56
N ARG A 64 1.16 -12.05 -13.39
CA ARG A 64 0.39 -13.08 -14.12
C ARG A 64 -1.09 -12.99 -13.75
N TYR A 65 -1.40 -12.93 -12.46
CA TYR A 65 -2.77 -12.79 -11.98
C TYR A 65 -3.41 -11.49 -12.48
N SER A 66 -2.69 -10.36 -12.49
CA SER A 66 -3.20 -9.10 -13.03
C SER A 66 -3.65 -9.17 -14.50
N LYS A 67 -3.10 -10.10 -15.29
CA LYS A 67 -3.49 -10.33 -16.69
C LYS A 67 -4.64 -11.35 -16.83
N SER A 68 -4.98 -12.06 -15.76
CA SER A 68 -6.01 -13.10 -15.75
C SER A 68 -7.42 -12.52 -15.91
N ARG A 69 -8.36 -13.37 -16.32
CA ARG A 69 -9.80 -13.03 -16.33
C ARG A 69 -10.36 -12.91 -14.92
N ASP A 70 -9.80 -13.65 -13.97
CA ASP A 70 -10.24 -13.62 -12.57
C ASP A 70 -9.94 -12.28 -11.91
N PHE A 71 -8.78 -11.68 -12.19
CA PHE A 71 -8.48 -10.31 -11.76
C PHE A 71 -9.53 -9.30 -12.25
N LYS A 72 -10.02 -9.43 -13.49
CA LYS A 72 -11.09 -8.54 -14.00
C LYS A 72 -12.40 -8.74 -13.22
N ARG A 73 -12.73 -9.97 -12.82
CA ARG A 73 -13.91 -10.26 -11.99
C ARG A 73 -13.74 -9.67 -10.59
N ASP A 74 -12.60 -9.90 -9.97
CA ASP A 74 -12.29 -9.40 -8.62
C ASP A 74 -12.25 -7.87 -8.58
N MET A 75 -11.77 -7.22 -9.65
CA MET A 75 -11.77 -5.77 -9.79
C MET A 75 -13.20 -5.20 -9.88
N LYS A 76 -14.13 -5.88 -10.57
CA LYS A 76 -15.56 -5.51 -10.57
C LYS A 76 -16.16 -5.60 -9.17
N MET A 77 -15.85 -6.67 -8.42
CA MET A 77 -16.31 -6.82 -7.04
C MET A 77 -15.75 -5.74 -6.11
N ARG A 78 -14.47 -5.37 -6.29
CA ARG A 78 -13.81 -4.30 -5.51
C ARG A 78 -14.48 -2.95 -5.68
N ALA A 79 -15.03 -2.64 -6.86
CA ALA A 79 -15.72 -1.37 -7.11
C ALA A 79 -16.91 -1.14 -6.17
N HIS A 80 -17.56 -2.20 -5.69
CA HIS A 80 -18.64 -2.09 -4.70
C HIS A 80 -18.13 -1.98 -3.24
N ILE A 81 -16.92 -2.47 -2.98
CA ILE A 81 -16.31 -2.51 -1.64
C ILE A 81 -15.58 -1.19 -1.33
N GLU A 82 -14.84 -0.64 -2.29
CA GLU A 82 -14.01 0.56 -2.10
C GLU A 82 -14.80 1.77 -1.57
N PRO A 83 -16.02 2.07 -2.06
CA PRO A 83 -16.81 3.18 -1.52
C PRO A 83 -17.11 3.00 -0.03
N LYS A 84 -17.39 1.78 0.42
CA LYS A 84 -17.66 1.48 1.83
C LYS A 84 -16.41 1.57 2.69
N GLN A 85 -15.26 1.11 2.19
CA GLN A 85 -13.99 1.34 2.86
C GLN A 85 -13.64 2.84 2.92
N GLY A 86 -13.97 3.60 1.88
CA GLY A 86 -13.86 5.05 1.83
C GLY A 86 -14.72 5.73 2.89
N GLU A 87 -15.97 5.31 3.05
CA GLU A 87 -16.88 5.76 4.11
C GLU A 87 -16.29 5.47 5.50
N MET A 88 -15.85 4.24 5.75
CA MET A 88 -15.24 3.84 7.02
C MET A 88 -14.00 4.69 7.35
N LYS A 89 -13.14 4.96 6.36
CA LYS A 89 -11.93 5.78 6.53
C LYS A 89 -12.25 7.26 6.77
N ARG A 90 -13.11 7.85 5.94
CA ARG A 90 -13.37 9.31 5.94
C ARG A 90 -14.29 9.73 7.09
N PHE A 91 -15.39 8.99 7.30
CA PHE A 91 -16.46 9.41 8.20
C PHE A 91 -16.49 8.63 9.53
N HIS A 92 -15.92 7.43 9.57
CA HIS A 92 -15.95 6.59 10.78
C HIS A 92 -14.56 6.36 11.41
N GLY A 93 -13.59 7.20 11.07
CA GLY A 93 -12.33 7.32 11.81
C GLY A 93 -11.29 6.23 11.55
N LEU A 94 -11.46 5.35 10.56
CA LEU A 94 -10.42 4.37 10.19
C LEU A 94 -9.23 5.00 9.42
N LYS A 95 -9.22 6.32 9.19
CA LYS A 95 -8.05 7.01 8.64
C LYS A 95 -6.83 6.93 9.56
N ARG A 96 -7.02 6.78 10.87
CA ARG A 96 -5.93 6.69 11.85
C ARG A 96 -6.19 5.54 12.82
N ALA A 97 -5.13 4.82 13.19
CA ALA A 97 -5.17 3.90 14.31
C ALA A 97 -5.27 4.74 15.60
N LYS A 98 -6.33 4.52 16.39
CA LYS A 98 -6.51 5.16 17.69
C LYS A 98 -5.72 4.45 18.79
N PHE A 99 -5.48 3.15 18.60
CA PHE A 99 -4.81 2.30 19.57
C PHE A 99 -3.54 1.68 18.99
N TRP A 100 -2.60 1.38 19.88
CA TRP A 100 -1.35 0.68 19.55
C TRP A 100 -1.53 -0.83 19.67
N GLY A 101 -0.94 -1.57 18.74
CA GLY A 101 -0.99 -3.03 18.70
C GLY A 101 -2.11 -3.60 17.82
N LYS A 102 -1.84 -4.78 17.23
CA LYS A 102 -2.70 -5.43 16.23
C LYS A 102 -4.09 -5.76 16.79
N GLU A 103 -4.16 -6.29 18.01
CA GLU A 103 -5.42 -6.70 18.64
C GLU A 103 -6.36 -5.52 18.83
N LYS A 104 -5.87 -4.41 19.38
CA LYS A 104 -6.68 -3.21 19.61
C LYS A 104 -7.09 -2.52 18.31
N MET A 105 -6.22 -2.54 17.29
CA MET A 105 -6.56 -2.06 15.96
C MET A 105 -7.64 -2.92 15.30
N ASN A 106 -7.61 -4.24 15.51
CA ASN A 106 -8.67 -5.14 15.03
C ASN A 106 -10.02 -4.81 15.67
N ILE A 107 -10.05 -4.56 16.99
CA ILE A 107 -11.27 -4.14 17.68
C ILE A 107 -11.83 -2.84 17.07
N GLN A 108 -10.97 -1.83 16.87
CA GLN A 108 -11.38 -0.58 16.22
C GLN A 108 -11.99 -0.84 14.82
N ALA A 109 -11.34 -1.66 14.00
CA ALA A 109 -11.82 -1.99 12.66
C ALA A 109 -13.17 -2.73 12.68
N MET A 110 -13.33 -3.71 13.58
CA MET A 110 -14.57 -4.47 13.73
C MET A 110 -15.74 -3.58 14.16
N LEU A 111 -15.54 -2.74 15.18
CA LEU A 111 -16.58 -1.82 15.66
C LEU A 111 -17.01 -0.83 14.58
N THR A 112 -16.06 -0.27 13.82
CA THR A 112 -16.40 0.59 12.69
C THR A 112 -17.16 -0.16 11.60
N GLY A 113 -16.76 -1.39 11.28
CA GLY A 113 -17.46 -2.24 10.32
C GLY A 113 -18.91 -2.50 10.73
N ILE A 114 -19.13 -2.86 12.00
CA ILE A 114 -20.47 -3.07 12.57
C ILE A 114 -21.30 -1.79 12.47
N ALA A 115 -20.75 -0.64 12.87
CA ALA A 115 -21.47 0.64 12.82
C ALA A 115 -21.92 1.01 11.39
N VAL A 116 -21.04 0.85 10.39
CA VAL A 116 -21.38 1.13 8.98
C VAL A 116 -22.40 0.14 8.44
N ASN A 117 -22.32 -1.14 8.83
CA ASN A 117 -23.30 -2.14 8.45
C ASN A 117 -24.68 -1.86 9.06
N LEU A 118 -24.75 -1.46 10.33
CA LEU A 118 -25.99 -1.04 10.99
C LEU A 118 -26.62 0.16 10.29
N LYS A 119 -25.82 1.18 9.97
CA LYS A 119 -26.28 2.35 9.20
C LYS A 119 -26.86 1.96 7.85
N ARG A 120 -26.25 0.99 7.16
CA ARG A 120 -26.74 0.46 5.88
C ARG A 120 -28.06 -0.29 6.05
N PHE A 121 -28.17 -1.13 7.09
CA PHE A 121 -29.38 -1.89 7.38
C PHE A 121 -30.58 -0.96 7.62
N ILE A 122 -30.42 0.06 8.46
CA ILE A 122 -31.48 1.04 8.76
C ILE A 122 -31.96 1.74 7.48
N LYS A 123 -31.03 2.16 6.61
CA LYS A 123 -31.38 2.79 5.35
C LYS A 123 -32.20 1.85 4.45
N MET A 124 -31.77 0.60 4.32
CA MET A 124 -32.50 -0.40 3.53
C MET A 124 -33.89 -0.68 4.10
N SER A 125 -34.05 -0.72 5.43
CA SER A 125 -35.36 -0.91 6.07
C SER A 125 -36.28 0.29 5.94
N GLY A 126 -35.75 1.51 5.92
CA GLY A 126 -36.52 2.75 5.73
C GLY A 126 -36.99 2.98 4.29
N ASP A 127 -36.27 2.44 3.30
CA ASP A 127 -36.62 2.55 1.88
C ASP A 127 -37.70 1.52 1.44
N ILE A 128 -38.18 0.66 2.36
CA ILE A 128 -39.16 -0.43 2.10
C ILE A 128 -40.59 -0.06 2.55
N CYS A 129 -40.79 1.12 3.15
CA CYS A 129 -42.12 1.67 3.47
C CYS A 129 -42.49 2.84 2.56
#